data_AF-A0A416ZLZ8-F1
#
_entry.id   AF-A0A416ZLZ8-F1
#
_cell.length_a   1.000
_cell.length_b   1.000
_cell.length_c   1.000
_cell.angle_alpha   90.00
_cell.angle_beta   90.00
_cell.angle_gamma   90.00
#
_symmetry.space_group_name_H-M   'P 1'
#
loop_
_entity.id
_entity.type
_entity.pdbx_description
1 polymer ?
#
loop_
_entity_poly.entity_id
_entity_poly.type
_entity_poly.pdbx_seq_one_letter_code
_entity_poly.pdbx_strand_id
1 'polypeptide(L)'
;MNIVKWYKNRSFQFKLVIGYLVLALIPMLCVTWYSYGKTRNVLLTEAYQSAEQEAERIEKNFSTMVEPYETILDVLYVDQMLSGYLFQDYSNDSYEDMFYYIDKKLSEICLMNAGIYKICFYSNNETLPQDNYYFIPCRI
;
A
#
# COMPACT_ATOMS: atom_id res chain seq x y z
N MET A 1 8.96 18.27 -59.76
CA MET A 1 10.35 18.76 -59.91
C MET A 1 11.28 17.55 -59.94
N ASN A 2 12.00 17.34 -61.03
CA ASN A 2 12.62 16.04 -61.35
C ASN A 2 14.01 15.94 -60.69
N ILE A 3 14.07 15.37 -59.48
CA ILE A 3 15.29 15.26 -58.62
C ILE A 3 16.47 14.66 -59.39
N VAL A 4 16.19 13.73 -60.29
CA VAL A 4 17.17 13.08 -61.17
C VAL A 4 17.85 14.07 -62.12
N LYS A 5 17.09 15.02 -62.70
CA LYS A 5 17.64 16.07 -63.59
C LYS A 5 18.45 17.12 -62.81
N TRP A 6 18.05 17.43 -61.57
CA TRP A 6 18.75 18.37 -60.70
C TRP A 6 20.10 17.82 -60.21
N TYR A 7 20.13 16.54 -59.83
CA TYR A 7 21.37 15.86 -59.41
C TYR A 7 22.38 15.75 -60.56
N LYS A 8 21.93 15.45 -61.78
CA LYS A 8 22.80 15.25 -62.94
C LYS A 8 23.60 16.52 -63.30
N ASN A 9 23.01 17.71 -63.09
CA ASN A 9 23.54 19.03 -63.47
C ASN A 9 24.44 19.72 -62.43
N ARG A 10 24.88 19.01 -61.38
CA ARG A 10 25.69 19.57 -60.28
C ARG A 10 27.09 18.96 -60.21
N SER A 11 28.03 19.72 -59.63
CA SER A 11 29.47 19.39 -59.62
C SER A 11 29.72 18.03 -58.98
N PHE A 12 30.74 17.31 -59.47
CA PHE A 12 31.08 15.96 -59.04
C PHE A 12 31.33 15.87 -57.52
N GLN A 13 31.97 16.89 -56.95
CA GLN A 13 32.20 17.03 -55.50
C GLN A 13 30.89 17.01 -54.70
N PHE A 14 29.84 17.68 -55.19
CA PHE A 14 28.54 17.74 -54.52
C PHE A 14 27.82 16.39 -54.53
N LYS A 15 27.97 15.60 -55.60
CA LYS A 15 27.44 14.23 -55.69
C LYS A 15 28.11 13.30 -54.68
N LEU A 16 29.42 13.44 -54.50
CA LEU A 16 30.22 12.64 -53.56
C LEU A 16 29.84 12.94 -52.11
N VAL A 17 29.67 14.23 -51.77
CA VAL A 17 29.19 14.67 -50.45
C VAL A 17 27.79 14.14 -50.15
N ILE A 18 26.85 14.22 -51.11
CA ILE A 18 25.49 13.68 -50.94
C ILE A 18 25.53 12.16 -50.73
N GLY A 19 26.35 11.44 -51.50
CA GLY A 19 26.50 9.98 -51.36
C GLY A 19 26.99 9.58 -49.96
N TYR A 20 28.01 10.26 -49.44
CA TYR A 20 28.51 10.02 -48.08
C TYR A 20 27.48 10.36 -47.00
N LEU A 21 26.76 11.46 -47.17
CA LEU A 21 25.75 11.93 -46.22
C LEU A 21 24.56 10.98 -46.14
N VAL A 22 24.10 10.46 -47.29
CA VAL A 22 23.05 9.43 -47.35
C VAL A 22 23.54 8.11 -46.74
N LEU A 23 24.76 7.70 -47.04
CA LEU A 23 25.34 6.46 -46.52
C LEU A 23 25.54 6.49 -45.00
N ALA A 24 25.79 7.66 -44.41
CA ALA A 24 25.84 7.85 -42.97
C ALA A 24 24.45 7.94 -42.31
N LEU A 25 23.47 8.59 -42.95
CA LEU A 25 22.14 8.80 -42.38
C LEU A 25 21.24 7.55 -42.43
N ILE A 26 21.35 6.73 -43.47
CA ILE A 26 20.53 5.52 -43.61
C ILE A 26 20.65 4.57 -42.40
N PRO A 27 21.85 4.14 -41.97
CA PRO A 27 21.98 3.25 -40.82
C PRO A 27 21.47 3.90 -39.53
N MET A 28 21.65 5.22 -39.38
CA MET A 28 21.16 5.97 -38.23
C MET A 28 19.62 5.98 -38.16
N LEU A 29 18.96 6.14 -39.30
CA LEU A 29 17.49 6.09 -39.40
C LEU A 29 16.94 4.68 -39.13
N CYS A 30 17.61 3.63 -39.64
CA CYS A 30 17.22 2.24 -39.38
C CYS A 30 17.27 1.88 -37.89
N VAL A 31 18.36 2.26 -37.20
CA VAL A 31 18.50 2.03 -35.75
C VAL A 31 17.46 2.81 -34.95
N THR A 32 17.18 4.05 -35.37
CA THR A 32 16.17 4.90 -34.71
C THR A 32 14.78 4.30 -34.85
N TRP A 33 14.40 3.86 -36.06
CA TRP A 33 13.10 3.25 -36.31
C TRP A 33 12.88 1.95 -35.52
N TYR A 34 13.89 1.07 -35.53
CA TYR A 34 13.85 -0.18 -34.79
C TYR A 34 13.77 0.05 -33.27
N SER A 35 14.57 0.99 -32.75
CA SER A 35 14.54 1.37 -31.35
C SER A 35 13.18 1.95 -30.97
N TYR A 36 12.61 2.85 -31.76
CA TYR A 36 11.32 3.49 -31.48
C TYR A 36 10.19 2.46 -31.27
N GLY A 37 10.15 1.42 -32.11
CA GLY A 37 9.16 0.34 -32.00
C GLY A 37 9.33 -0.52 -30.74
N LYS A 38 10.59 -0.76 -30.32
CA LYS A 38 10.89 -1.56 -29.12
C LYS A 38 10.76 -0.75 -27.83
N THR A 39 11.20 0.50 -27.82
CA THR A 39 11.19 1.40 -26.65
C THR A 39 9.79 1.59 -26.09
N ARG A 40 8.77 1.73 -26.94
CA ARG A 40 7.39 1.86 -26.46
C ARG A 40 6.92 0.64 -25.66
N ASN A 41 7.24 -0.57 -26.13
CA ASN A 41 6.83 -1.78 -25.43
C ASN A 41 7.63 -2.00 -24.15
N VAL A 42 8.92 -1.66 -24.14
CA VAL A 42 9.76 -1.75 -22.94
C VAL A 42 9.29 -0.77 -21.87
N LEU A 43 9.02 0.48 -22.23
CA LEU A 43 8.52 1.50 -21.29
C LEU A 43 7.14 1.12 -20.72
N LEU A 44 6.25 0.54 -21.53
CA LEU A 44 4.95 0.06 -21.04
C LEU A 44 5.12 -1.12 -20.09
N THR A 45 5.94 -2.11 -20.43
CA THR A 45 6.19 -3.27 -19.56
C THR A 45 6.84 -2.85 -18.25
N GLU A 46 7.82 -1.94 -18.29
CA GLU A 46 8.45 -1.39 -17.08
C GLU A 46 7.43 -0.62 -16.24
N ALA A 47 6.54 0.17 -16.85
CA ALA A 47 5.49 0.87 -16.12
C ALA A 47 4.50 -0.10 -15.45
N TYR A 48 4.10 -1.17 -16.14
CA TYR A 48 3.24 -2.21 -15.57
C TYR A 48 3.92 -2.97 -14.43
N GLN A 49 5.17 -3.40 -14.63
CA GLN A 49 5.94 -4.10 -13.60
C GLN A 49 6.19 -3.20 -12.38
N SER A 50 6.47 -1.92 -12.61
CA SER A 50 6.63 -0.96 -11.52
C SER A 50 5.32 -0.78 -10.76
N ALA A 51 4.19 -0.63 -11.46
CA ALA A 51 2.87 -0.51 -10.83
C ALA A 51 2.50 -1.77 -10.00
N GLU A 52 2.80 -2.96 -10.52
CA GLU A 52 2.58 -4.23 -9.81
C GLU A 52 3.45 -4.34 -8.56
N GLN A 53 4.73 -3.99 -8.65
CA GLN A 53 5.64 -3.95 -7.51
C GLN A 53 5.21 -2.94 -6.44
N GLU A 54 4.75 -1.76 -6.85
CA GLU A 54 4.21 -0.78 -5.91
C GLU A 54 2.91 -1.25 -5.27
N ALA A 55 2.03 -1.94 -6.03
CA ALA A 55 0.82 -2.55 -5.48
C ALA A 55 1.15 -3.63 -4.44
N GLU A 56 2.11 -4.52 -4.72
CA GLU A 56 2.59 -5.51 -3.74
C GLU A 56 3.20 -4.86 -2.49
N ARG A 57 3.92 -3.75 -2.65
CA ARG A 57 4.47 -2.99 -1.51
C ARG A 57 3.35 -2.41 -0.66
N ILE A 58 2.31 -1.86 -1.29
CA ILE A 58 1.13 -1.34 -0.57
C ILE A 58 0.44 -2.46 0.20
N GLU A 59 0.24 -3.62 -0.42
CA GLU A 59 -0.36 -4.79 0.24
C GLU A 59 0.46 -5.24 1.45
N LYS A 60 1.78 -5.38 1.29
CA LYS A 60 2.67 -5.76 2.40
C LYS A 60 2.65 -4.73 3.52
N ASN A 61 2.72 -3.44 3.18
CA ASN A 61 2.64 -2.38 4.18
C ASN A 61 1.31 -2.40 4.93
N PHE A 62 0.20 -2.65 4.23
CA PHE A 62 -1.11 -2.77 4.86
C PHE A 62 -1.18 -3.98 5.78
N SER A 63 -0.69 -5.14 5.34
CA SER A 63 -0.62 -6.36 6.16
C SER A 63 0.20 -6.14 7.44
N THR A 64 1.39 -5.54 7.33
CA THR A 64 2.22 -5.20 8.49
C THR A 64 1.57 -4.15 9.39
N MET A 65 0.79 -3.23 8.84
CA MET A 65 0.02 -2.28 9.66
C MET A 65 -1.11 -2.98 10.42
N VAL A 66 -1.74 -4.02 9.85
CA VAL A 66 -2.89 -4.72 10.46
C VAL A 66 -2.45 -5.79 11.47
N GLU A 67 -1.31 -6.43 11.27
CA GLU A 67 -0.81 -7.55 12.09
C GLU A 67 -0.81 -7.30 13.62
N PRO A 68 -0.40 -6.13 14.15
CA PRO A 68 -0.49 -5.85 15.58
C PRO A 68 -1.94 -5.82 16.10
N TYR A 69 -2.89 -5.34 15.30
CA TYR A 69 -4.30 -5.29 15.69
C TYR A 69 -4.90 -6.68 15.82
N GLU A 70 -4.65 -7.56 14.84
CA GLU A 70 -5.07 -8.97 14.87
C GLU A 70 -4.50 -9.69 16.10
N THR A 71 -3.20 -9.51 16.35
CA THR A 71 -2.52 -10.14 17.50
C THR A 71 -3.14 -9.70 18.83
N ILE A 72 -3.46 -8.41 18.97
CA ILE A 72 -4.07 -7.88 20.19
C ILE A 72 -5.50 -8.38 20.35
N LEU A 73 -6.28 -8.43 19.26
CA LEU A 73 -7.63 -8.99 19.28
C LEU A 73 -7.60 -10.45 19.72
N ASP A 74 -6.66 -11.25 19.23
CA ASP A 74 -6.49 -12.65 19.64
C ASP A 74 -6.14 -12.77 21.13
N VAL A 75 -5.19 -11.97 21.61
CA VAL A 75 -4.80 -11.94 23.04
C VAL A 75 -5.95 -11.52 23.95
N LEU A 76 -6.78 -10.56 23.49
CA LEU A 76 -7.96 -10.14 24.23
C LEU A 76 -9.07 -11.20 24.19
N TYR A 77 -9.31 -11.81 23.02
CA TYR A 77 -10.38 -12.79 22.81
C TYR A 77 -10.16 -14.08 23.59
N VAL A 78 -8.92 -14.57 23.65
CA VAL A 78 -8.57 -15.82 24.34
C VAL A 78 -8.49 -15.66 25.86
N ASP A 79 -8.49 -14.42 26.37
CA ASP A 79 -8.39 -14.18 27.79
C ASP A 79 -9.69 -14.50 28.54
N GLN A 80 -9.65 -15.61 29.27
CA GLN A 80 -10.78 -16.10 30.05
C GLN A 80 -11.18 -15.18 31.20
N MET A 81 -10.23 -14.46 31.80
CA MET A 81 -10.52 -13.54 32.91
C MET A 81 -11.20 -12.28 32.39
N LEU A 82 -10.71 -11.71 31.28
CA LEU A 82 -11.38 -10.61 30.59
C LEU A 82 -12.79 -11.01 30.14
N SER A 83 -12.93 -12.16 29.49
CA SER A 83 -14.24 -12.66 29.07
C SER A 83 -15.18 -12.85 30.27
N GLY A 84 -14.69 -13.46 31.35
CA GLY A 84 -15.45 -13.63 32.60
C GLY A 84 -15.99 -12.30 33.12
N TYR A 85 -15.15 -11.27 33.17
CA TYR A 85 -15.57 -9.93 33.57
C TYR A 85 -16.57 -9.28 32.61
N LEU A 86 -16.42 -9.43 31.30
CA LEU A 86 -17.35 -8.83 30.33
C LEU A 86 -18.77 -9.41 30.41
N PHE A 87 -18.89 -10.70 30.78
CA PHE A 87 -20.16 -11.43 30.83
C PHE A 87 -20.73 -11.63 32.24
N GLN A 88 -20.02 -11.21 33.29
CA GLN A 88 -20.52 -11.29 34.66
C GLN A 88 -21.74 -10.38 34.87
N ASP A 89 -22.72 -10.84 35.64
CA ASP A 89 -23.83 -10.02 36.11
C ASP A 89 -23.37 -9.19 37.32
N TYR A 90 -23.41 -7.87 37.18
CA TYR A 90 -22.96 -6.95 38.22
C TYR A 90 -24.09 -6.26 38.97
N SER A 91 -25.33 -6.74 38.87
CA SER A 91 -26.47 -6.13 39.57
C SER A 91 -26.26 -5.99 41.09
N ASN A 92 -25.44 -6.86 41.68
CA ASN A 92 -25.13 -6.86 43.11
C ASN A 92 -23.62 -6.95 43.43
N ASP A 93 -22.75 -6.95 42.43
CA ASP A 93 -21.31 -7.16 42.58
C ASP A 93 -20.53 -5.86 42.38
N SER A 94 -19.34 -5.77 42.99
CA SER A 94 -18.42 -4.65 42.78
C SER A 94 -17.73 -4.72 41.42
N TYR A 95 -17.47 -3.56 40.84
CA TYR A 95 -16.80 -3.38 39.55
C TYR A 95 -15.29 -3.11 39.68
N GLU A 96 -14.78 -2.88 40.89
CA GLU A 96 -13.44 -2.35 41.13
C GLU A 96 -12.34 -3.28 40.58
N ASP A 97 -12.42 -4.58 40.89
CA ASP A 97 -11.43 -5.57 40.43
C ASP A 97 -11.42 -5.71 38.90
N MET A 98 -12.60 -5.63 38.28
CA MET A 98 -12.77 -5.67 36.83
C MET A 98 -12.10 -4.45 36.19
N PHE A 99 -12.40 -3.24 36.68
CA PHE A 99 -11.80 -2.01 36.16
C PHE A 99 -10.29 -2.02 36.31
N TYR A 100 -9.79 -2.40 37.49
CA TYR A 100 -8.35 -2.46 37.75
C TYR A 100 -7.64 -3.44 36.80
N TYR A 101 -8.22 -4.63 36.60
CA TYR A 101 -7.67 -5.64 35.71
C TYR A 101 -7.65 -5.16 34.25
N ILE A 102 -8.77 -4.62 33.76
CA ILE A 102 -8.92 -4.20 32.37
C ILE A 102 -8.06 -2.96 32.07
N ASP A 103 -8.07 -1.97 32.97
CA ASP A 103 -7.24 -0.77 32.82
C ASP A 103 -5.75 -1.11 32.76
N LYS A 104 -5.27 -1.96 33.68
CA LYS A 104 -3.89 -2.44 33.67
C LYS A 104 -3.54 -3.16 32.37
N LYS A 105 -4.38 -4.12 31.96
CA LYS A 105 -4.12 -4.95 30.77
C LYS A 105 -4.12 -4.11 29.49
N LEU A 106 -5.09 -3.22 29.32
CA LEU A 106 -5.17 -2.34 28.15
C LEU A 106 -4.05 -1.31 28.14
N SER A 107 -3.68 -0.77 29.31
CA SER A 107 -2.54 0.13 29.42
C SER A 107 -1.23 -0.55 29.02
N GLU A 108 -0.99 -1.79 29.46
CA GLU A 108 0.18 -2.57 29.03
C GLU A 108 0.21 -2.78 27.51
N ILE A 109 -0.94 -3.13 26.91
CA ILE A 109 -1.07 -3.30 25.46
C ILE A 109 -0.80 -1.99 24.71
N CYS A 110 -1.38 -0.88 25.14
CA CYS A 110 -1.20 0.43 24.53
C CYS A 110 0.24 0.95 24.67
N LEU A 111 0.91 0.68 25.80
CA LEU A 111 2.33 1.01 26.00
C LEU A 111 3.25 0.22 25.06
N MET A 112 2.92 -1.05 24.82
CA MET A 112 3.68 -1.89 23.89
C MET A 112 3.38 -1.56 22.41
N ASN A 113 2.21 -0.98 22.13
CA ASN A 113 1.74 -0.70 20.77
C ASN A 113 1.33 0.76 20.62
N ALA A 114 2.32 1.66 20.52
CA ALA A 114 2.11 3.11 20.44
C ALA A 114 1.27 3.60 19.23
N GLY A 115 1.02 2.73 18.24
CA GLY A 115 0.11 3.01 17.12
C GLY A 115 -1.38 2.91 17.49
N ILE A 116 -1.71 2.37 18.67
CA ILE A 116 -3.08 2.15 19.10
C ILE A 116 -3.50 3.27 20.03
N TYR A 117 -4.45 4.06 19.56
CA TYR A 117 -4.96 5.20 20.31
C TYR A 117 -5.94 4.79 21.42
N LYS A 118 -6.81 3.82 21.16
CA LYS A 118 -7.87 3.41 22.09
C LYS A 118 -8.37 2.00 21.81
N ILE A 119 -8.64 1.24 22.87
CA ILE A 119 -9.34 -0.05 22.83
C ILE A 119 -10.64 0.11 23.62
N CYS A 120 -11.76 -0.31 23.04
CA CYS A 120 -13.10 -0.22 23.66
C CYS A 120 -13.83 -1.54 23.49
N PHE A 121 -14.68 -1.88 24.45
CA PHE A 121 -15.58 -3.02 24.40
C PHE A 121 -17.02 -2.56 24.18
N TYR A 122 -17.68 -3.21 23.24
CA TYR A 122 -19.11 -3.12 23.04
C TYR A 122 -19.73 -4.37 23.66
N SER A 123 -20.62 -4.18 24.64
CA SER A 123 -21.31 -5.27 25.32
C SER A 123 -22.81 -5.06 25.30
N ASN A 124 -23.53 -6.17 25.24
CA ASN A 124 -24.99 -6.23 25.43
C ASN A 124 -25.36 -6.49 26.90
N ASN A 125 -24.38 -6.61 27.79
CA ASN A 125 -24.61 -6.77 29.22
C ASN A 125 -25.07 -5.43 29.81
N GLU A 126 -26.35 -5.30 30.15
CA GLU A 126 -26.94 -4.09 30.71
C GLU A 126 -26.41 -3.75 32.11
N THR A 127 -25.86 -4.74 32.81
CA THR A 127 -25.34 -4.59 34.18
C THR A 127 -23.88 -4.13 34.21
N LEU A 128 -23.18 -4.21 33.08
CA LEU A 128 -21.81 -3.74 32.91
C LEU A 128 -21.76 -2.20 32.99
N PRO A 129 -20.81 -1.61 33.73
CA PRO A 129 -20.78 -0.17 33.95
C PRO A 129 -20.33 0.53 32.68
N GLN A 130 -21.04 1.60 32.30
CA GLN A 130 -20.72 2.42 31.13
C GLN A 130 -19.88 3.62 31.56
N ASP A 131 -18.59 3.60 31.24
CA ASP A 131 -17.65 4.68 31.57
C ASP A 131 -17.38 5.62 30.37
N ASN A 132 -17.90 5.30 29.17
CA ASN A 132 -17.60 5.95 27.89
C ASN A 132 -16.09 6.00 27.53
N TYR A 133 -15.27 5.27 28.27
CA TYR A 133 -13.85 5.15 28.05
C TYR A 133 -13.52 3.74 27.57
N TYR A 134 -13.59 2.73 28.43
CA TYR A 134 -13.41 1.33 28.02
C TYR A 134 -14.70 0.66 27.57
N PHE A 135 -15.84 1.03 28.16
CA PHE A 135 -17.15 0.41 27.92
C PHE A 135 -18.11 1.40 27.27
N ILE A 136 -18.54 1.05 26.06
CA ILE A 136 -19.44 1.87 25.26
C ILE A 136 -20.78 1.13 25.12
N PRO A 137 -21.93 1.80 25.33
CA PRO A 137 -23.24 1.19 25.10
C PRO A 137 -23.39 0.74 23.65
N CYS A 138 -23.85 -0.49 23.44
CA CYS A 138 -24.31 -0.96 22.14
C CYS A 138 -25.70 -0.32 21.86
N ARG A 139 -25.72 0.89 21.28
CA ARG A 139 -26.96 1.48 20.75
C ARG A 139 -27.13 1.05 19.29
N ILE A 140 -27.90 -0.03 19.09
CA ILE A 140 -28.43 -0.41 17.77
C ILE A 140 -29.83 0.19 17.62
#